data_AF-A0A8T3RAS6-F1
#
_entry.id   AF-A0A8T3RAS6-F1
#
_cell.length_a   1.000
_cell.length_b   1.000
_cell.length_c   1.000
_cell.angle_alpha   90.00
_cell.angle_beta   90.00
_cell.angle_gamma   90.00
#
_symmetry.space_group_name_H-M   'P 1'
#
loop_
_entity.id
_entity.type
_entity.pdbx_description
1 polymer ?
#
loop_
_entity_poly.entity_id
_entity_poly.type
_entity_poly.pdbx_seq_one_letter_code
_entity_poly.pdbx_strand_id
1 'polypeptide(L)'
;MTESEVPARRPSAFAAAVFSALLPGAGQAYLRHWGRALAWVAPYVLLLALLVGVLASESAEGFLAQFVAPSWLMGTLAAIVIDLVYRLAAVADAYRLATREPRSKSARPLRAASAAGLIGVMLVLLLSHVAVARPVYLAYDALSSIGGGDDSPIVPMPSGSPGTSTLPVPTDVPTSDPTTLPTSLPSATPDDGTP
;
A
#
# COMPACT_ATOMS: atom_id res chain seq x y z
N MET A 1 36.21 -46.76 27.29
CA MET A 1 35.88 -45.83 26.19
C MET A 1 34.79 -44.90 26.73
N THR A 2 35.17 -43.72 27.22
CA THR A 2 34.23 -42.72 27.76
C THR A 2 33.78 -41.84 26.60
N GLU A 3 32.53 -41.99 26.16
CA GLU A 3 31.92 -41.04 25.24
C GLU A 3 31.97 -39.66 25.90
N SER A 4 32.76 -38.76 25.33
CA SER A 4 32.75 -37.35 25.68
C SER A 4 31.39 -36.80 25.26
N GLU A 5 30.45 -36.74 26.20
CA GLU A 5 29.13 -36.14 26.01
C GLU A 5 29.36 -34.66 25.63
N VAL A 6 29.24 -34.36 24.33
CA VAL A 6 29.37 -32.99 23.83
C VAL A 6 28.25 -32.20 24.49
N PRO A 7 28.53 -31.16 25.30
CA PRO A 7 27.48 -30.40 25.95
C PRO A 7 26.59 -29.78 24.88
N ALA A 8 25.32 -30.20 24.84
CA ALA A 8 24.35 -29.69 23.89
C ALA A 8 24.29 -28.15 24.01
N ARG A 9 24.60 -27.44 22.91
CA ARG A 9 24.54 -25.98 22.88
C ARG A 9 23.12 -25.53 23.20
N ARG A 10 22.97 -24.75 24.27
CA ARG A 10 21.68 -24.22 24.71
C ARG A 10 21.16 -23.15 23.73
N PRO A 11 19.86 -23.11 23.43
CA PRO A 11 19.30 -22.17 22.46
C PRO A 11 19.31 -20.72 22.98
N SER A 12 19.56 -19.77 22.07
CA SER A 12 19.62 -18.32 22.37
C SER A 12 18.24 -17.67 22.26
N ALA A 13 17.85 -16.88 23.27
CA ALA A 13 16.58 -16.14 23.28
C ALA A 13 16.52 -15.01 22.25
N PHE A 14 17.65 -14.35 22.01
CA PHE A 14 17.77 -13.35 20.96
C PHE A 14 17.63 -14.00 19.58
N ALA A 15 18.29 -15.15 19.35
CA ALA A 15 18.17 -15.87 18.08
C ALA A 15 16.72 -16.30 17.81
N ALA A 16 16.02 -16.81 18.83
CA ALA A 16 14.60 -17.16 18.71
C ALA A 16 13.73 -15.94 18.32
N ALA A 17 13.98 -14.77 18.91
CA ALA A 17 13.28 -13.54 18.57
C ALA A 17 13.57 -13.08 17.13
N VAL A 18 14.84 -13.11 16.70
CA VAL A 18 15.25 -12.77 15.33
C VAL A 18 14.62 -13.72 14.31
N PHE A 19 14.61 -15.04 14.58
CA PHE A 19 13.96 -15.99 13.70
C PHE A 19 12.46 -15.72 13.57
N SER A 20 11.77 -15.45 14.68
CA SER A 20 10.34 -15.09 14.66
C SER A 20 10.06 -13.77 13.95
N ALA A 21 11.02 -12.83 13.97
CA ALA A 21 10.91 -11.57 13.22
C ALA A 21 11.00 -11.78 11.71
N LEU A 22 11.90 -12.67 11.27
CA LEU A 22 12.05 -13.03 9.85
C LEU A 22 10.81 -13.79 9.35
N LEU A 23 10.46 -14.87 10.04
CA LEU A 23 9.34 -15.73 9.71
C LEU A 23 8.56 -16.03 11.00
N PRO A 24 7.30 -15.58 11.11
CA PRO A 24 6.46 -15.87 12.27
C PRO A 24 6.41 -17.37 12.52
N GLY A 25 6.69 -17.80 13.75
CA GLY A 25 6.76 -19.23 14.12
C GLY A 25 8.15 -19.88 13.98
N ALA A 26 9.10 -19.29 13.25
CA ALA A 26 10.44 -19.85 13.10
C ALA A 26 11.25 -19.81 14.41
N GLY A 27 11.02 -18.82 15.27
CA GLY A 27 11.61 -18.77 16.62
C GLY A 27 11.15 -19.94 17.50
N GLN A 28 9.89 -20.31 17.39
CA GLN A 28 9.27 -21.42 18.10
C GLN A 28 9.77 -22.76 17.54
N ALA A 29 9.97 -22.86 16.22
CA ALA A 29 10.61 -24.02 15.58
C ALA A 29 12.06 -24.20 16.02
N TYR A 30 12.83 -23.09 16.14
CA TYR A 30 14.18 -23.10 16.69
C TYR A 30 14.24 -23.64 18.13
N LEU A 31 13.22 -23.32 18.93
CA LEU A 31 13.03 -23.86 20.29
C LEU A 31 12.37 -25.26 20.30
N ARG A 32 12.18 -25.90 19.14
CA ARG A 32 11.53 -27.22 18.96
C ARG A 32 10.08 -27.31 19.44
N HIS A 33 9.40 -26.18 19.57
CA HIS A 33 7.98 -26.10 19.92
C HIS A 33 7.09 -26.06 18.65
N TRP A 34 7.04 -27.18 17.95
CA TRP A 34 6.38 -27.32 16.63
C TRP A 34 4.90 -26.92 16.61
N GLY A 35 4.12 -27.26 17.64
CA GLY A 35 2.70 -26.87 17.67
C GLY A 35 2.49 -25.36 17.66
N ARG A 36 3.35 -24.61 18.37
CA ARG A 36 3.29 -23.14 18.39
C ARG A 36 3.86 -22.54 17.12
N ALA A 37 4.94 -23.14 16.58
CA ALA A 37 5.49 -22.74 15.29
C ALA A 37 4.43 -22.83 14.18
N LEU A 38 3.71 -23.96 14.12
CA LEU A 38 2.69 -24.19 13.13
C LEU A 38 1.50 -23.23 13.29
N ALA A 39 1.07 -22.98 14.53
CA ALA A 39 0.00 -22.01 14.81
C ALA A 39 0.36 -20.59 14.32
N TRP A 40 1.62 -20.18 14.45
CA TRP A 40 2.08 -18.86 14.00
C TRP A 40 2.34 -18.77 12.48
N VAL A 41 2.70 -19.88 11.84
CA VAL A 41 2.91 -19.94 10.37
C VAL A 41 1.59 -20.08 9.62
N ALA A 42 0.61 -20.78 10.20
CA ALA A 42 -0.62 -21.19 9.51
C ALA A 42 -1.39 -20.05 8.84
N PRO A 43 -1.58 -18.86 9.47
CA PRO A 43 -2.30 -17.76 8.83
C PRO A 43 -1.66 -17.29 7.52
N TYR A 44 -0.32 -17.25 7.43
CA TYR A 44 0.37 -16.86 6.20
C TYR A 44 0.22 -17.92 5.11
N VAL A 45 0.34 -19.20 5.47
CA VAL A 45 0.14 -20.30 4.52
C VAL A 45 -1.29 -20.28 3.98
N LEU A 46 -2.27 -20.02 4.84
CA LEU A 46 -3.68 -19.95 4.46
C LEU A 46 -3.96 -18.74 3.58
N LEU A 47 -3.42 -17.55 3.92
CA LEU A 47 -3.52 -16.35 3.10
C LEU A 47 -2.87 -16.54 1.72
N LEU A 48 -1.69 -17.16 1.67
CA LEU A 48 -1.01 -17.46 0.42
C LEU A 48 -1.81 -18.46 -0.43
N ALA A 49 -2.34 -19.51 0.17
CA ALA A 49 -3.19 -20.48 -0.52
C ALA A 49 -4.47 -19.84 -1.06
N LEU A 50 -5.10 -18.96 -0.27
CA LEU A 50 -6.27 -18.19 -0.70
C LEU A 50 -5.93 -17.27 -1.88
N LEU A 51 -4.81 -16.54 -1.79
CA LEU A 51 -4.35 -15.65 -2.86
C LEU A 51 -4.10 -16.42 -4.16
N VAL A 52 -3.38 -17.55 -4.09
CA VAL A 52 -3.15 -18.43 -5.25
C VAL A 52 -4.47 -18.95 -5.81
N GLY A 53 -5.41 -19.35 -4.96
CA GLY A 53 -6.75 -19.79 -5.37
C GLY A 53 -7.53 -18.72 -6.13
N VAL A 54 -7.52 -17.48 -5.62
CA VAL A 54 -8.18 -16.33 -6.28
C VAL A 54 -7.54 -16.03 -7.64
N LEU A 55 -6.21 -15.96 -7.70
CA LEU A 55 -5.48 -15.71 -8.95
C LEU A 55 -5.68 -16.81 -9.99
N ALA A 56 -5.93 -18.06 -9.55
CA ALA A 56 -6.25 -19.15 -10.46
C ALA A 56 -7.70 -19.11 -10.98
N SER A 57 -8.60 -18.40 -10.28
CA SER A 57 -10.04 -18.36 -10.60
C SER A 57 -10.48 -17.15 -11.44
N GLU A 58 -9.77 -16.02 -11.34
CA GLU A 58 -10.10 -14.78 -12.06
C GLU A 58 -9.00 -14.38 -13.06
N SER A 59 -9.37 -13.69 -14.14
CA SER A 59 -8.38 -13.06 -15.03
C SER A 59 -7.63 -11.97 -14.26
N ALA A 60 -6.31 -12.10 -14.15
CA ALA A 60 -5.44 -11.21 -13.35
C ALA A 60 -5.67 -9.71 -13.60
N GLU A 61 -6.08 -9.33 -14.81
CA GLU A 61 -6.35 -7.95 -15.22
C GLU A 61 -7.46 -7.27 -14.41
N GLY A 62 -8.57 -7.97 -14.14
CA GLY A 62 -9.68 -7.44 -13.34
C GLY A 62 -9.29 -7.26 -11.87
N PHE A 63 -8.52 -8.22 -11.33
CA PHE A 63 -8.04 -8.18 -9.95
C PHE A 63 -7.03 -7.04 -9.72
N LEU A 64 -6.15 -6.78 -10.68
CA LEU A 64 -5.18 -5.69 -10.63
C LEU A 64 -5.84 -4.30 -10.64
N ALA A 65 -6.95 -4.12 -11.37
CA ALA A 65 -7.70 -2.88 -11.36
C ALA A 65 -8.31 -2.57 -9.98
N GLN A 66 -8.73 -3.61 -9.24
CA GLN A 66 -9.26 -3.49 -7.88
C GLN A 66 -8.24 -2.92 -6.88
N PHE A 67 -6.94 -3.18 -7.08
CA PHE A 67 -5.88 -2.76 -6.14
C PHE A 67 -5.72 -1.24 -6.00
N VAL A 68 -6.22 -0.49 -6.97
CA VAL A 68 -6.16 0.98 -6.95
C VAL A 68 -7.38 1.57 -6.25
N ALA A 69 -8.46 0.81 -6.00
CA ALA A 69 -9.65 1.34 -5.36
C ALA A 69 -9.36 1.84 -3.93
N PRO A 70 -9.92 3.00 -3.50
CA PRO A 70 -9.68 3.55 -2.15
C PRO A 70 -10.03 2.58 -1.01
N SER A 71 -11.08 1.78 -1.18
CA SER A 71 -11.49 0.75 -0.21
C SER A 71 -10.43 -0.35 -0.04
N TRP A 72 -9.79 -0.77 -1.13
CA TRP A 72 -8.71 -1.75 -1.11
C TRP A 72 -7.43 -1.19 -0.49
N LEU A 73 -7.09 0.06 -0.80
CA LEU A 73 -5.96 0.74 -0.17
C LEU A 73 -6.15 0.87 1.35
N MET A 74 -7.36 1.19 1.80
CA MET A 74 -7.68 1.25 3.23
C MET A 74 -7.64 -0.14 3.89
N GLY A 75 -8.17 -1.17 3.21
CA GLY A 75 -8.05 -2.56 3.64
C GLY A 75 -6.58 -3.01 3.74
N THR A 76 -5.74 -2.58 2.80
CA THR A 76 -4.29 -2.85 2.79
C THR A 76 -3.58 -2.18 3.97
N LEU A 77 -3.91 -0.92 4.27
CA LEU A 77 -3.39 -0.23 5.46
C LEU A 77 -3.76 -0.97 6.75
N ALA A 78 -5.03 -1.37 6.89
CA ALA A 78 -5.48 -2.16 8.03
C ALA A 78 -4.73 -3.51 8.11
N ALA A 79 -4.53 -4.19 6.99
CA ALA A 79 -3.77 -5.44 6.92
C ALA A 79 -2.30 -5.25 7.35
N ILE A 80 -1.64 -4.17 6.95
CA ILE A 80 -0.27 -3.86 7.38
C ILE A 80 -0.19 -3.67 8.90
N VAL A 81 -1.16 -2.96 9.50
CA VAL A 81 -1.21 -2.77 10.96
C VAL A 81 -1.44 -4.10 11.68
N ILE A 82 -2.37 -4.92 11.17
CA ILE A 82 -2.64 -6.25 11.73
C ILE A 82 -1.39 -7.14 11.63
N ASP A 83 -0.70 -7.15 10.49
CA ASP A 83 0.55 -7.91 10.29
C ASP A 83 1.63 -7.47 11.29
N LEU A 84 1.80 -6.16 11.50
CA LEU A 84 2.73 -5.62 12.48
C LEU A 84 2.42 -6.15 13.88
N VAL A 85 1.18 -5.99 14.35
CA VAL A 85 0.76 -6.44 15.68
C VAL A 85 0.97 -7.95 15.84
N TYR A 86 0.61 -8.71 14.81
CA TYR A 86 0.78 -10.16 14.76
C TYR A 86 2.26 -10.55 14.89
N ARG A 87 3.15 -9.92 14.10
CA ARG A 87 4.59 -10.17 14.15
C ARG A 87 5.19 -9.81 15.50
N LEU A 88 4.82 -8.65 16.06
CA LEU A 88 5.28 -8.24 17.39
C LEU A 88 4.87 -9.26 18.47
N ALA A 89 3.65 -9.79 18.39
CA ALA A 89 3.18 -10.84 19.29
C ALA A 89 3.97 -12.15 19.13
N ALA A 90 4.25 -12.57 17.88
CA ALA A 90 5.05 -13.76 17.59
C ALA A 90 6.50 -13.64 18.10
N VAL A 91 7.11 -12.46 17.98
CA VAL A 91 8.47 -12.17 18.49
C VAL A 91 8.47 -12.18 20.02
N ALA A 92 7.53 -11.47 20.65
CA ALA A 92 7.40 -11.42 22.11
C ALA A 92 7.17 -12.82 22.68
N ASP A 93 6.35 -13.65 22.03
CA ASP A 93 6.11 -15.03 22.42
C ASP A 93 7.38 -15.89 22.37
N ALA A 94 8.13 -15.85 21.25
CA ALA A 94 9.38 -16.60 21.11
C ALA A 94 10.41 -16.19 22.18
N TYR A 95 10.51 -14.89 22.47
CA TYR A 95 11.39 -14.38 23.52
C TYR A 95 10.96 -14.85 24.93
N ARG A 96 9.66 -14.80 25.24
CA ARG A 96 9.12 -15.31 26.51
C ARG A 96 9.38 -16.80 26.66
N LEU A 97 9.24 -17.58 25.59
CA LEU A 97 9.50 -19.02 25.61
C LEU A 97 10.96 -19.32 25.92
N ALA A 98 11.90 -18.59 25.28
CA ALA A 98 13.33 -18.79 25.48
C ALA A 98 13.89 -18.24 26.81
N THR A 99 13.14 -17.40 27.51
CA THR A 99 13.55 -16.81 28.80
C THR A 99 12.98 -17.55 30.03
N ARG A 100 12.02 -18.46 29.84
CA ARG A 100 11.41 -19.27 30.91
C ARG A 100 12.34 -20.31 31.53
N GLU A 101 13.43 -20.69 30.87
CA GLU A 101 14.40 -21.61 31.47
C GLU A 101 15.19 -20.91 32.60
N PRO A 102 15.37 -21.57 33.77
CA PRO A 102 16.07 -21.01 34.91
C PRO A 102 17.56 -20.83 34.57
N ARG A 103 17.96 -19.59 34.26
CA ARG A 103 19.38 -19.20 34.16
C ARG A 103 19.91 -18.82 35.54
N SER A 104 21.16 -19.21 35.82
CA SER A 104 21.94 -18.77 36.98
C SER A 104 21.91 -17.23 37.13
N LYS A 105 21.93 -16.75 38.38
CA LYS A 105 21.89 -15.31 38.75
C LYS A 105 23.02 -14.49 38.08
N SER A 106 24.10 -15.12 37.62
CA SER A 106 25.22 -14.46 36.91
C SER A 106 24.88 -13.98 35.49
N ALA A 107 23.74 -14.37 34.91
CA ALA A 107 23.36 -14.02 33.53
C ALA A 107 22.66 -12.66 33.38
N ARG A 108 22.65 -11.80 34.41
CA ARG A 108 21.91 -10.52 34.41
C ARG A 108 22.32 -9.54 33.29
N PRO A 109 23.61 -9.27 33.00
CA PRO A 109 23.99 -8.37 31.90
C PRO A 109 23.63 -8.95 30.53
N LEU A 110 23.77 -10.27 30.34
CA LEU A 110 23.37 -10.97 29.11
C LEU A 110 21.86 -10.88 28.87
N ARG A 111 21.03 -10.91 29.93
CA ARG A 111 19.58 -10.69 29.84
C ARG A 111 19.24 -9.26 29.42
N ALA A 112 19.94 -8.26 29.98
CA ALA A 112 19.74 -6.86 29.61
C ALA A 112 20.12 -6.62 28.14
N ALA A 113 21.25 -7.15 27.69
CA ALA A 113 21.68 -7.08 26.29
C ALA A 113 20.68 -7.78 25.35
N SER A 114 20.18 -8.96 25.73
CA SER A 114 19.15 -9.66 24.94
C SER A 114 17.82 -8.91 24.87
N ALA A 115 17.43 -8.22 25.94
CA ALA A 115 16.22 -7.38 25.95
C ALA A 115 16.39 -6.12 25.10
N ALA A 116 17.57 -5.49 25.14
CA ALA A 116 17.90 -4.38 24.24
C ALA A 116 17.86 -4.81 22.77
N GLY A 117 18.42 -5.99 22.46
CA GLY A 117 18.33 -6.59 21.12
C GLY A 117 16.88 -6.84 20.67
N LEU A 118 16.02 -7.33 21.57
CA LEU A 118 14.59 -7.50 21.29
C LEU A 118 13.91 -6.17 20.92
N ILE A 119 14.16 -5.11 21.71
CA ILE A 119 13.63 -3.77 21.43
C ILE A 119 14.12 -3.29 20.06
N GLY A 120 15.40 -3.49 19.74
CA GLY A 120 15.96 -3.19 18.42
C GLY A 120 15.22 -3.91 17.29
N VAL A 121 14.95 -5.21 17.43
CA VAL A 121 14.18 -5.98 16.44
C VAL A 121 12.75 -5.45 16.28
N MET A 122 12.06 -5.15 17.38
CA MET A 122 10.70 -4.60 17.33
C MET A 122 10.67 -3.20 16.67
N LEU A 123 11.68 -2.37 16.93
CA LEU A 123 11.84 -1.07 16.26
C LEU A 123 12.06 -1.24 14.76
N VAL A 124 12.95 -2.14 14.34
CA VAL A 124 13.17 -2.42 12.92
C VAL A 124 11.87 -2.86 12.24
N LEU A 125 11.11 -3.78 12.86
CA LEU A 125 9.81 -4.20 12.34
C LEU A 125 8.85 -3.00 12.20
N LEU A 126 8.70 -2.19 13.25
CA LEU A 126 7.85 -1.00 13.21
C LEU A 126 8.25 -0.06 12.06
N LEU A 127 9.55 0.27 11.94
CA LEU A 127 10.05 1.16 10.90
C LEU A 127 9.81 0.59 9.49
N SER A 128 10.03 -0.71 9.30
CA SER A 128 9.75 -1.38 8.02
C SER A 128 8.28 -1.30 7.64
N HIS A 129 7.35 -1.49 8.60
CA HIS A 129 5.91 -1.39 8.32
C HIS A 129 5.50 0.05 8.02
N VAL A 130 6.06 1.04 8.71
CA VAL A 130 5.84 2.46 8.40
C VAL A 130 6.34 2.79 6.99
N ALA A 131 7.52 2.29 6.61
CA ALA A 131 8.08 2.51 5.28
C ALA A 131 7.18 1.95 4.17
N VAL A 132 6.54 0.79 4.41
CA VAL A 132 5.57 0.18 3.47
C VAL A 132 4.21 0.86 3.51
N ALA A 133 3.72 1.25 4.69
CA ALA A 133 2.41 1.90 4.85
C ALA A 133 2.36 3.29 4.23
N ARG A 134 3.48 4.04 4.26
CA ARG A 134 3.55 5.42 3.76
C ARG A 134 3.12 5.56 2.29
N PRO A 135 3.68 4.82 1.30
CA PRO A 135 3.22 4.94 -0.08
C PRO A 135 1.75 4.54 -0.27
N VAL A 136 1.27 3.53 0.46
CA VAL A 136 -0.15 3.11 0.40
C VAL A 136 -1.06 4.22 0.92
N TYR A 137 -0.67 4.88 2.03
CA TYR A 137 -1.41 6.00 2.58
C TYR A 137 -1.43 7.20 1.64
N LEU A 138 -0.30 7.55 1.02
CA LEU A 138 -0.24 8.65 0.05
C LEU A 138 -1.09 8.36 -1.19
N ALA A 139 -1.12 7.10 -1.66
CA ALA A 139 -1.99 6.70 -2.75
C ALA A 139 -3.48 6.80 -2.38
N TYR A 140 -3.83 6.35 -1.17
CA TYR A 140 -5.19 6.47 -0.62
C TYR A 140 -5.64 7.93 -0.53
N ASP A 141 -4.81 8.79 0.06
CA ASP A 141 -5.08 10.22 0.23
C ASP A 141 -5.29 10.90 -1.13
N ALA A 142 -4.37 10.68 -2.07
CA ALA A 142 -4.47 11.23 -3.43
C ALA A 142 -5.77 10.80 -4.14
N LEU A 143 -6.09 9.50 -4.11
CA LEU A 143 -7.25 8.99 -4.84
C LEU A 143 -8.59 9.34 -4.17
N SER A 144 -8.61 9.39 -2.84
CA SER A 144 -9.78 9.83 -2.08
C SER A 144 -10.09 11.31 -2.30
N SER A 145 -9.08 12.16 -2.49
CA SER A 145 -9.27 13.58 -2.81
C SER A 145 -9.89 13.82 -4.19
N ILE A 146 -9.67 12.91 -5.16
CA ILE A 146 -10.26 13.00 -6.51
C ILE A 146 -11.72 12.50 -6.50
N GLY A 147 -11.99 11.44 -5.74
CA GLY A 147 -13.32 10.84 -5.65
C GLY A 147 -14.29 11.56 -4.71
N GLY A 148 -13.75 12.28 -3.71
CA GLY A 148 -14.49 13.21 -2.87
C GLY A 148 -14.73 14.52 -3.59
N GLY A 149 -15.45 14.46 -4.71
CA GLY A 149 -15.94 15.65 -5.40
C GLY A 149 -16.64 16.54 -4.40
N ASP A 150 -16.28 17.81 -4.40
CA ASP A 150 -16.85 18.84 -3.58
C ASP A 150 -18.38 18.62 -3.44
N ASP A 151 -18.86 18.47 -2.21
CA ASP A 151 -20.13 19.07 -1.79
C ASP A 151 -19.99 20.60 -1.88
N SER A 152 -19.50 21.10 -3.02
CA SER A 152 -19.74 22.45 -3.43
C SER A 152 -21.26 22.49 -3.45
N PRO A 153 -21.91 23.31 -2.61
CA PRO A 153 -23.33 23.53 -2.80
C PRO A 153 -23.45 23.84 -4.28
N ILE A 154 -24.30 23.12 -4.99
CA ILE A 154 -24.70 23.49 -6.34
C ILE A 154 -25.14 24.94 -6.15
N VAL A 155 -24.25 25.89 -6.44
CA VAL A 155 -24.62 27.30 -6.48
C VAL A 155 -25.67 27.24 -7.56
N PRO A 156 -26.95 27.48 -7.23
CA PRO A 156 -27.95 27.53 -8.27
C PRO A 156 -27.41 28.59 -9.21
N MET A 157 -26.99 28.17 -10.40
CA MET A 157 -26.76 29.11 -11.48
C MET A 157 -27.99 29.99 -11.45
N PRO A 158 -27.87 31.32 -11.23
CA PRO A 158 -29.04 32.16 -11.22
C PRO A 158 -29.75 31.83 -12.51
N SER A 159 -30.93 31.21 -12.39
CA SER A 159 -31.78 30.95 -13.54
C SER A 159 -32.03 32.35 -14.05
N GLY A 160 -31.29 32.71 -15.11
CA GLY A 160 -31.57 33.89 -15.88
C GLY A 160 -33.01 33.71 -16.28
N SER A 161 -33.91 34.37 -15.55
CA SER A 161 -35.23 34.69 -16.06
C SER A 161 -35.00 35.15 -17.49
N PRO A 162 -35.74 34.64 -18.50
CA PRO A 162 -35.62 35.16 -19.84
C PRO A 162 -35.97 36.65 -19.75
N GLY A 163 -34.94 37.47 -19.60
CA GLY A 163 -35.06 38.90 -19.70
C GLY A 163 -35.65 39.11 -21.06
N THR A 164 -36.86 39.66 -21.10
CA THR A 164 -37.38 40.34 -22.27
C THR A 164 -36.28 41.25 -22.77
N SER A 165 -35.55 40.76 -23.77
CA SER A 165 -34.59 41.55 -24.51
C SER A 165 -35.45 42.54 -25.29
N THR A 166 -35.71 43.70 -24.68
CA THR A 166 -36.15 44.87 -25.40
C THR A 166 -35.02 45.21 -26.35
N LEU A 167 -35.13 44.71 -27.58
CA LEU A 167 -34.32 45.11 -28.71
C LEU A 167 -34.23 46.64 -28.72
N PRO A 168 -33.04 47.24 -28.81
CA PRO A 168 -32.95 48.65 -29.19
C PRO A 168 -33.54 48.78 -30.60
N VAL A 169 -34.43 49.76 -30.76
CA VAL A 169 -34.98 50.19 -32.05
C VAL A 169 -33.81 50.41 -33.02
N PRO A 170 -33.80 49.79 -34.21
CA PRO A 170 -32.77 50.09 -35.19
C PRO A 170 -32.93 51.53 -35.67
N THR A 171 -31.90 52.32 -35.45
CA THR A 171 -31.70 53.63 -36.10
C THR A 171 -31.59 53.39 -37.61
N ASP A 172 -32.44 54.05 -38.40
CA ASP A 172 -32.39 54.05 -39.86
C ASP A 172 -30.98 54.44 -40.34
N VAL A 173 -30.33 53.56 -41.09
CA VAL A 173 -29.10 53.85 -41.84
C VAL A 173 -29.49 53.91 -43.32
N PRO A 174 -29.14 54.99 -44.06
CA PRO A 174 -29.57 55.13 -45.44
C PRO A 174 -28.95 54.09 -46.37
N THR A 175 -29.83 53.51 -47.19
CA THR A 175 -29.61 52.64 -48.34
C THR A 175 -28.41 53.05 -49.21
N SER A 176 -27.48 52.11 -49.43
CA SER A 176 -26.59 52.14 -50.60
C SER A 176 -26.96 50.97 -51.51
N ASP A 177 -27.24 51.30 -52.77
CA ASP A 177 -27.66 50.40 -53.85
C ASP A 177 -26.64 49.28 -54.17
N PRO A 178 -27.05 48.15 -54.78
CA PRO A 178 -26.19 47.02 -55.09
C PRO A 178 -25.43 47.27 -56.41
N THR A 179 -24.11 47.05 -56.44
CA THR A 179 -23.36 46.95 -57.70
C THR A 179 -22.41 45.76 -57.64
N THR A 180 -22.39 45.08 -58.78
CA THR A 180 -22.06 43.68 -59.05
C THR A 180 -20.58 43.28 -58.94
N LEU A 181 -20.38 42.00 -58.64
CA LEU A 181 -19.15 41.17 -58.66
C LEU A 181 -18.26 41.40 -59.91
N PRO A 182 -16.95 41.08 -59.85
CA PRO A 182 -16.59 39.76 -60.37
C PRO A 182 -15.53 38.97 -59.57
N THR A 183 -15.77 37.66 -59.59
CA THR A 183 -14.86 36.52 -59.44
C THR A 183 -13.50 36.72 -60.10
N SER A 184 -12.41 36.40 -59.39
CA SER A 184 -11.21 35.84 -60.03
C SER A 184 -10.53 34.80 -59.13
N LEU A 185 -10.11 33.75 -59.81
CA LEU A 185 -9.61 32.44 -59.37
C LEU A 185 -8.12 32.53 -58.96
N PRO A 186 -7.62 31.85 -57.91
CA PRO A 186 -6.18 31.61 -57.80
C PRO A 186 -5.76 30.48 -58.73
N SER A 187 -4.97 30.84 -59.75
CA SER A 187 -4.30 29.90 -60.65
C SER A 187 -3.13 29.22 -59.94
N ALA A 188 -3.08 27.90 -59.99
CA ALA A 188 -1.90 27.11 -59.65
C ALA A 188 -0.79 27.37 -60.69
N THR A 189 0.46 27.44 -60.24
CA THR A 189 1.64 27.44 -61.12
C THR A 189 2.52 26.22 -60.79
N PRO A 190 3.07 25.53 -61.82
CA PRO A 190 3.71 24.23 -61.67
C PRO A 190 5.22 24.30 -61.37
N ASP A 191 5.68 23.15 -60.90
CA ASP A 191 7.04 22.63 -60.76
C ASP A 191 8.01 22.98 -61.91
N ASP A 192 9.27 23.28 -61.58
CA ASP A 192 10.40 23.18 -62.51
C ASP A 192 11.67 22.81 -61.72
N GLY A 193 11.96 21.51 -61.70
CA GLY A 193 13.25 20.98 -61.28
C GLY A 193 14.29 21.16 -62.38
N THR A 194 15.57 21.13 -62.01
CA THR A 194 16.69 20.79 -62.91
C THR A 194 17.96 20.53 -62.07
N PRO A 195 18.95 19.81 -62.63
CA PRO A 195 19.61 18.63 -62.03
C PRO A 195 20.78 18.90 -61.08
#